data_AF-A0A835QV37-F1
#
_entry.id   AF-A0A835QV37-F1
#
_cell.length_a   1.000
_cell.length_b   1.000
_cell.length_c   1.000
_cell.angle_alpha   90.00
_cell.angle_beta   90.00
_cell.angle_gamma   90.00
#
_symmetry.space_group_name_H-M   'P 1'
#
loop_
_entity.id
_entity.type
_entity.pdbx_description
1 polymer ?
#
loop_
_entity_poly.entity_id
_entity_poly.type
_entity_poly.pdbx_seq_one_letter_code
_entity_poly.pdbx_strand_id
1 'polypeptide(L)'
;MLHIYRTHIWNRLSEQEQRFAKRCLDIMEGHLERSVLSRLPYGYQSMLKQSISSEEDDMVPQPQLDTFIFCKANSNIGAFQLDDMGEEIVDLVAGDLYVLRYKSIKGLVEAGRVELV
;
A
#
# COMPACT_ATOMS: atom_id res chain seq x y z
N MET A 1 7.15 -3.73 -3.01
CA MET A 1 8.42 -3.03 -2.68
C MET A 1 8.68 -1.83 -3.57
N LEU A 2 8.54 -1.93 -4.90
CA LEU A 2 8.62 -0.80 -5.84
C LEU A 2 7.77 0.41 -5.41
N HIS A 3 6.51 0.17 -5.03
CA HIS A 3 5.62 1.22 -4.52
C HIS A 3 6.16 1.93 -3.27
N ILE A 4 6.79 1.20 -2.35
CA ILE A 4 7.34 1.77 -1.10
C ILE A 4 8.60 2.59 -1.40
N TYR A 5 9.46 2.11 -2.31
CA TYR A 5 10.68 2.79 -2.72
C TYR A 5 10.43 4.16 -3.35
N ARG A 6 9.30 4.32 -4.06
CA ARG A 6 8.95 5.56 -4.78
C ARG A 6 8.12 6.54 -3.96
N THR A 7 7.62 6.14 -2.79
CA THR A 7 6.75 6.98 -1.95
C THR A 7 7.49 7.50 -0.73
N HIS A 8 6.93 8.52 -0.06
CA HIS A 8 7.45 9.04 1.21
C HIS A 8 7.49 7.99 2.35
N ILE A 9 6.85 6.84 2.13
CA ILE A 9 6.81 5.69 3.04
C ILE A 9 8.20 5.04 3.18
N TRP A 10 9.11 5.25 2.22
CA TRP A 10 10.50 4.77 2.32
C TRP A 10 11.17 5.13 3.64
N ASN A 11 10.91 6.34 4.15
CA ASN A 11 11.49 6.84 5.39
C ASN A 11 10.91 6.17 6.65
N ARG A 12 9.80 5.42 6.53
CA ARG A 12 9.21 4.64 7.64
C ARG A 12 9.88 3.27 7.81
N LEU A 13 10.66 2.82 6.82
CA LEU A 13 11.38 1.54 6.89
C LEU A 13 12.63 1.67 7.75
N SER A 14 12.95 0.62 8.51
CA SER A 14 14.25 0.47 9.16
C SER A 14 15.38 0.42 8.14
N GLU A 15 16.62 0.70 8.58
CA GLU A 15 17.78 0.68 7.69
C GLU A 15 18.00 -0.71 7.04
N GLN A 16 17.73 -1.77 7.79
CA GLN A 16 17.82 -3.16 7.31
C GLN A 16 16.79 -3.43 6.22
N GLU A 17 15.54 -2.99 6.40
CA GLU A 17 14.47 -3.12 5.41
C GLU A 17 14.79 -2.31 4.15
N GLN A 18 15.33 -1.11 4.29
CA GLN A 18 15.76 -0.29 3.15
C GLN A 18 16.87 -0.99 2.35
N ARG A 19 17.88 -1.54 3.02
CA ARG A 19 18.95 -2.31 2.37
C ARG A 19 18.42 -3.55 1.65
N PHE A 20 17.50 -4.29 2.29
CA PHE A 20 16.85 -5.45 1.70
C PHE A 20 16.02 -5.07 0.48
N ALA A 21 15.17 -4.05 0.61
CA ALA A 21 14.29 -3.58 -0.46
C ALA A 21 15.10 -3.15 -1.67
N LYS A 22 16.16 -2.34 -1.49
CA LYS A 22 17.06 -1.94 -2.57
C LYS A 22 17.70 -3.15 -3.25
N ARG A 23 18.29 -4.07 -2.49
CA ARG A 23 18.94 -5.25 -3.06
C ARG A 23 17.97 -6.13 -3.84
N CYS A 24 16.76 -6.31 -3.34
CA CYS A 24 15.72 -7.08 -4.02
C CYS A 24 15.31 -6.42 -5.35
N LEU A 25 15.19 -5.09 -5.37
CA LEU A 25 14.92 -4.33 -6.59
C LEU A 25 16.04 -4.50 -7.62
N ASP A 26 17.30 -4.30 -7.21
CA ASP A 26 18.47 -4.43 -8.11
C ASP A 26 18.56 -5.84 -8.72
N ILE A 27 18.29 -6.89 -7.93
CA ILE A 27 18.30 -8.28 -8.39
C ILE A 27 17.15 -8.53 -9.38
N MET A 28 15.94 -8.06 -9.05
CA MET A 28 14.75 -8.27 -9.87
C MET A 28 14.87 -7.53 -11.22
N GLU A 29 15.31 -6.28 -11.20
CA GLU A 29 15.56 -5.48 -12.39
C GLU A 29 16.60 -6.15 -13.28
N GLY A 30 17.77 -6.49 -12.73
CA GLY A 30 18.82 -7.16 -13.48
C GLY A 30 18.42 -8.56 -13.99
N HIS A 31 17.50 -9.27 -13.31
CA HIS A 31 16.97 -10.54 -13.80
C HIS A 31 16.00 -10.34 -14.97
N LEU A 32 15.06 -9.41 -14.86
CA LEU A 32 14.07 -9.13 -15.90
C LEU A 32 14.72 -8.54 -17.16
N GLU A 33 15.72 -7.68 -16.99
CA GLU A 33 16.47 -7.09 -18.11
C GLU A 33 17.18 -8.16 -18.96
N ARG A 34 17.91 -9.07 -18.31
CA ARG A 34 18.66 -10.14 -18.99
C ARG A 34 17.77 -11.24 -19.57
N SER A 35 16.65 -11.55 -18.92
CA SER A 35 15.77 -12.64 -19.34
C SER A 35 14.84 -12.23 -20.49
N VAL A 36 14.19 -11.06 -20.38
CA VAL A 36 13.10 -10.69 -21.29
C VAL A 36 13.23 -9.25 -21.81
N LEU A 37 13.42 -8.24 -20.95
CA LEU A 37 13.21 -6.84 -21.35
C LEU A 37 14.19 -6.39 -22.45
N SER A 38 15.44 -6.83 -22.41
CA SER A 38 16.44 -6.53 -23.45
C SER A 38 16.08 -7.10 -24.84
N ARG A 39 15.19 -8.10 -24.89
CA ARG A 39 14.71 -8.73 -26.12
C ARG A 39 13.40 -8.15 -26.62
N LEU A 40 12.75 -7.30 -25.82
CA LEU A 40 11.49 -6.68 -26.21
C LEU A 40 11.72 -5.53 -27.20
N PRO A 41 10.74 -5.27 -28.10
CA PRO A 41 10.80 -4.14 -29.01
C PRO A 41 10.97 -2.80 -28.28
N TYR A 42 11.47 -1.81 -29.02
CA TYR A 42 11.56 -0.45 -28.53
C TYR A 42 10.22 0.03 -27.95
N GLY A 43 10.28 0.61 -26.76
CA GLY A 43 9.11 1.11 -26.04
C GLY A 43 8.47 0.12 -25.06
N TYR A 44 8.91 -1.14 -24.98
CA TYR A 44 8.40 -2.15 -24.04
C TYR A 44 9.45 -2.69 -23.06
N GLN A 45 10.63 -2.08 -23.02
CA GLN A 45 11.79 -2.57 -22.27
C GLN A 45 11.78 -2.12 -20.80
N SER A 46 10.75 -1.39 -20.36
CA SER A 46 10.62 -0.91 -19.00
C SER A 46 10.01 -1.97 -18.09
N MET A 47 10.53 -2.11 -16.87
CA MET A 47 9.91 -2.89 -15.81
C MET A 47 8.71 -2.17 -15.16
N LEU A 48 8.65 -0.84 -15.31
CA LEU A 48 7.74 0.03 -14.55
C LEU A 48 6.53 0.46 -15.36
N LYS A 49 6.67 0.47 -16.68
CA LYS A 49 5.67 0.95 -17.62
C LYS A 49 5.36 -0.15 -18.61
N GLN A 50 4.08 -0.34 -18.91
CA GLN A 50 3.64 -1.28 -19.92
C GLN A 50 4.14 -0.85 -21.30
N SER A 51 4.19 0.46 -21.58
CA SER A 51 4.72 1.00 -22.83
C SER A 51 5.33 2.39 -22.66
N ILE A 52 6.05 2.86 -23.67
CA ILE A 52 6.54 4.24 -23.76
C ILE A 52 5.41 5.28 -23.79
N SER A 53 4.20 4.88 -24.20
CA SER A 53 3.02 5.73 -24.21
C SER A 53 2.33 5.82 -22.84
N SER A 54 2.71 4.97 -21.87
CA SER A 54 2.18 5.06 -20.51
C SER A 54 2.72 6.32 -19.82
N GLU A 55 1.83 7.23 -19.43
CA GLU A 55 2.20 8.46 -18.71
C GLU A 55 2.76 8.13 -17.32
N GLU A 56 2.12 7.19 -16.63
CA GLU A 56 2.46 6.75 -15.27
C GLU A 56 3.13 5.37 -15.25
N ASP A 57 3.66 4.99 -14.09
CA ASP A 57 4.22 3.66 -13.82
C ASP A 57 3.10 2.65 -13.54
N ASP A 58 2.36 2.28 -14.59
CA ASP A 58 1.19 1.40 -14.56
C ASP A 58 1.49 -0.07 -14.22
N MET A 59 2.76 -0.49 -14.25
CA MET A 59 3.18 -1.84 -13.88
C MET A 59 3.64 -1.96 -12.43
N VAL A 60 3.55 -0.89 -11.63
CA VAL A 60 3.87 -0.92 -10.20
C VAL A 60 2.61 -1.23 -9.38
N PRO A 61 2.47 -2.44 -8.81
CA PRO A 61 1.30 -2.79 -8.02
C PRO A 61 1.21 -1.92 -6.76
N GLN A 62 0.02 -1.35 -6.53
CA GLN A 62 -0.28 -0.52 -5.37
C GLN A 62 -1.03 -1.33 -4.30
N PRO A 63 -0.85 -1.02 -3.00
CA PRO A 63 -1.63 -1.63 -1.93
C PRO A 63 -3.13 -1.34 -2.07
N GLN A 64 -3.97 -2.37 -1.91
CA GLN A 64 -5.43 -2.24 -1.95
C GLN A 64 -5.97 -1.75 -0.60
N LEU A 65 -6.12 -0.42 -0.46
CA LEU A 65 -6.56 0.19 0.79
C LEU A 65 -8.06 0.01 1.08
N ASP A 66 -8.88 -0.24 0.06
CA ASP A 66 -10.32 -0.45 0.21
C ASP A 66 -10.70 -1.88 0.64
N THR A 67 -9.71 -2.71 0.98
CA THR A 67 -9.94 -4.07 1.50
C THR A 67 -10.64 -4.01 2.86
N PHE A 68 -11.70 -4.81 3.03
CA PHE A 68 -12.36 -5.00 4.31
C PHE A 68 -11.47 -5.84 5.24
N ILE A 69 -11.24 -5.34 6.45
CA ILE A 69 -10.42 -5.99 7.47
C ILE A 69 -11.22 -6.14 8.77
N PHE A 70 -10.88 -7.15 9.56
CA PHE A 70 -11.35 -7.28 10.92
C PHE A 70 -10.52 -6.39 11.83
N CYS A 71 -11.19 -5.58 12.64
CA CYS A 71 -10.51 -4.73 13.62
C CYS A 71 -11.27 -4.63 14.92
N LYS A 72 -10.54 -4.31 15.98
CA LYS A 72 -11.05 -4.09 17.32
C LYS A 72 -10.74 -2.68 17.78
N ALA A 73 -11.73 -1.98 18.34
CA ALA A 73 -11.50 -0.68 18.94
C ALA A 73 -10.86 -0.83 20.33
N ASN A 74 -9.74 -0.16 20.57
CA ASN A 74 -9.03 -0.16 21.85
C ASN A 74 -9.53 0.95 22.80
N SER A 75 -10.28 1.92 22.27
CA SER A 75 -10.84 3.05 23.02
C SER A 75 -12.19 3.43 22.45
N ASN A 76 -13.04 4.07 23.25
CA ASN A 76 -14.30 4.64 22.74
C ASN A 76 -13.95 5.80 21.80
N ILE A 77 -14.24 5.64 20.52
CA ILE A 77 -14.01 6.66 19.49
C ILE A 77 -15.30 7.45 19.26
N GLY A 78 -16.46 6.83 19.45
CA GLY A 78 -17.75 7.44 19.18
C GLY A 78 -18.14 7.31 17.71
N ALA A 79 -19.05 8.18 17.27
CA ALA A 79 -19.48 8.28 15.88
C ALA A 79 -18.29 8.60 14.96
N PHE A 80 -17.91 7.64 14.12
CA PHE A 80 -16.83 7.75 13.14
C PHE A 80 -17.38 7.63 11.73
N GLN A 81 -16.97 8.57 10.87
CA GLN A 81 -17.36 8.62 9.47
C GLN A 81 -16.46 7.69 8.63
N LEU A 82 -17.07 6.76 7.89
CA LEU A 82 -16.37 5.73 7.13
C LEU A 82 -16.17 6.10 5.65
N ASP A 83 -16.91 7.06 5.15
CA ASP A 83 -16.89 7.47 3.75
C ASP A 83 -16.58 8.96 3.59
N ASP A 84 -16.03 9.32 2.42
CA ASP A 84 -15.71 10.72 2.12
C ASP A 84 -16.97 11.59 1.92
N MET A 85 -18.14 10.95 1.74
CA MET A 85 -19.43 11.60 1.48
C MET A 85 -20.27 11.86 2.75
N GLY A 86 -19.94 11.21 3.88
CA GLY A 86 -20.59 11.44 5.17
C GLY A 86 -21.90 10.71 5.37
N GLU A 87 -22.21 9.73 4.52
CA GLU A 87 -23.44 8.95 4.61
C GLU A 87 -23.29 7.75 5.55
N GLU A 88 -22.06 7.25 5.74
CA GLU A 88 -21.78 6.04 6.51
C GLU A 88 -21.08 6.38 7.83
N ILE A 89 -21.85 6.42 8.92
CA ILE A 89 -21.36 6.68 10.28
C ILE A 89 -21.51 5.42 11.11
N VAL A 90 -20.45 5.01 11.80
CA VAL A 90 -20.46 3.87 12.73
C VAL A 90 -19.96 4.34 14.09
N ASP A 91 -20.65 3.93 15.15
CA ASP A 91 -20.22 4.19 16.51
C ASP A 91 -19.21 3.12 16.95
N LEU A 92 -17.97 3.54 17.19
CA LEU A 92 -16.85 2.66 17.55
C LEU A 92 -16.69 2.58 19.07
N VAL A 93 -17.16 1.47 19.63
CA VAL A 93 -17.14 1.14 21.06
C VAL A 93 -15.93 0.27 21.41
N ALA A 94 -15.26 0.60 22.52
CA ALA A 94 -14.09 -0.13 22.99
C ALA A 94 -14.41 -1.60 23.27
N GLY A 95 -13.59 -2.49 22.75
CA GLY A 95 -13.73 -3.94 22.92
C GLY A 95 -14.46 -4.63 21.77
N ASP A 96 -15.24 -3.91 20.98
CA ASP A 96 -16.06 -4.47 19.91
C ASP A 96 -15.26 -4.71 18.63
N LEU A 97 -15.70 -5.71 17.87
CA LEU A 97 -15.13 -6.12 16.59
C LEU A 97 -15.95 -5.57 15.42
N TYR A 98 -15.26 -5.05 14.43
CA TYR A 98 -15.83 -4.43 13.24
C TYR A 98 -15.20 -5.00 11.97
N VAL A 99 -15.94 -4.94 10.87
CA VAL A 99 -15.44 -5.24 9.53
C VAL A 99 -15.53 -3.96 8.70
N LEU A 100 -14.40 -3.29 8.51
CA LEU A 100 -14.33 -1.96 7.91
C LEU A 100 -13.26 -1.91 6.82
N ARG A 101 -13.42 -0.99 5.86
CA ARG A 101 -12.39 -0.71 4.85
C ARG A 101 -11.15 -0.13 5.53
N TYR A 102 -9.97 -0.69 5.25
CA TYR A 102 -8.72 -0.23 5.86
C TYR A 102 -8.45 1.26 5.58
N LYS A 103 -8.80 1.76 4.38
CA LYS A 103 -8.68 3.17 3.98
C LYS A 103 -9.31 4.13 4.99
N SER A 104 -10.51 3.82 5.47
CA SER A 104 -11.29 4.66 6.37
C SER A 104 -10.69 4.73 7.78
N ILE A 105 -10.14 3.61 8.27
CA ILE A 105 -9.62 3.51 9.64
C ILE A 105 -8.10 3.65 9.74
N LYS A 106 -7.39 3.85 8.62
CA LYS A 106 -5.91 3.89 8.58
C LYS A 106 -5.31 4.81 9.64
N GLY A 107 -5.85 6.02 9.81
CA GLY A 107 -5.37 6.98 10.81
C GLY A 107 -5.58 6.50 12.25
N LEU A 108 -6.65 5.75 12.52
CA LEU A 108 -6.92 5.17 13.85
C LEU A 108 -5.97 4.01 14.17
N VAL A 109 -5.61 3.23 13.16
CA VAL A 109 -4.59 2.16 13.27
C VAL A 109 -3.21 2.76 13.52
N GLU A 110 -2.82 3.79 12.78
CA GLU A 110 -1.54 4.50 12.99
C GLU A 110 -1.45 5.14 14.39
N ALA A 111 -2.58 5.58 14.95
CA ALA A 111 -2.67 6.11 16.31
C ALA A 111 -2.81 5.04 17.41
N GLY A 112 -2.93 3.75 17.05
CA GLY A 112 -3.11 2.65 18.01
C GLY A 112 -4.48 2.61 18.69
N ARG A 113 -5.45 3.40 18.22
CA ARG A 113 -6.83 3.42 18.76
C ARG A 113 -7.68 2.24 18.27
N VAL A 114 -7.28 1.65 17.16
CA VAL A 114 -7.87 0.46 16.56
C VAL A 114 -6.75 -0.52 16.24
N GLU A 115 -6.98 -1.79 16.52
CA GLU A 115 -6.05 -2.90 16.25
C GLU A 115 -6.66 -3.83 15.18
N LEU A 116 -5.82 -4.36 14.30
CA LEU A 116 -6.21 -5.39 13.33
C LEU A 116 -6.20 -6.76 14.02
N VAL A 117 -7.20 -7.61 13.74
CA VAL A 117 -7.38 -8.94 14.36
C VAL A 117 -7.18 -10.06 13.35
#